data_AF-A0A1G0DIM2-F1
#
_entry.id   AF-A0A1G0DIM2-F1
#
_cell.length_a   1.000
_cell.length_b   1.000
_cell.length_c   1.000
_cell.angle_alpha   90.00
_cell.angle_beta   90.00
_cell.angle_gamma   90.00
#
_symmetry.space_group_name_H-M   'P 1'
#
loop_
_entity.id
_entity.type
_entity.pdbx_description
1 polymer ?
#
loop_
_entity_poly.entity_id
_entity_poly.type
_entity_poly.pdbx_seq_one_letter_code
_entity_poly.pdbx_strand_id
1 'polypeptide(L)'
;MATATTLKLPEPLKARINSAAKAAGKTPHAFMIEALTEQTERDERRRDFLNAALAAEKETAETGITYDANEVHAYLHAKISGKSPQRPKQIKR
;
A
#
# COMPACT_ATOMS: atom_id res chain seq x y z
N MET A 1 8.52 14.38 -20.09
CA MET A 1 9.26 13.73 -21.20
C MET A 1 9.60 12.32 -20.76
N ALA A 2 9.26 11.28 -21.52
CA ALA A 2 9.64 9.90 -21.19
C ALA A 2 11.07 9.63 -21.68
N THR A 3 11.89 9.02 -20.83
CA THR A 3 13.27 8.63 -21.15
C THR A 3 13.37 7.12 -21.29
N ALA A 4 14.02 6.64 -22.34
CA ALA A 4 14.22 5.21 -22.53
C ALA A 4 15.29 4.68 -21.56
N THR A 5 15.01 3.53 -20.92
CA THR A 5 15.95 2.81 -20.07
C THR A 5 16.08 1.38 -20.60
N THR A 6 17.29 0.97 -20.95
CA THR A 6 17.57 -0.40 -21.41
C THR A 6 17.69 -1.35 -20.22
N LEU A 7 16.77 -2.30 -20.11
CA LEU A 7 16.77 -3.32 -19.06
C LEU A 7 17.27 -4.66 -19.61
N LYS A 8 18.32 -5.22 -19.02
CA LYS A 8 18.75 -6.59 -19.31
C LYS A 8 17.88 -7.56 -18.51
N LEU A 9 17.01 -8.28 -19.21
CA LEU A 9 16.17 -9.31 -18.61
C LEU A 9 16.82 -10.68 -18.80
N PRO A 10 16.93 -11.50 -17.74
CA PRO A 10 17.24 -12.91 -17.91
C PRO A 10 16.22 -13.56 -18.85
N GLU A 11 16.67 -14.41 -19.77
CA GLU A 11 15.78 -15.14 -20.70
C GLU A 11 14.57 -15.82 -20.03
N PRO A 12 14.69 -16.52 -18.88
CA PRO A 12 13.53 -17.12 -18.23
C PRO A 12 12.49 -16.07 -17.78
N LEU A 13 12.94 -14.89 -17.34
CA LEU A 13 12.02 -13.81 -16.94
C LEU A 13 11.33 -13.21 -18.16
N LYS A 14 12.07 -12.99 -19.25
CA LYS A 14 11.52 -12.48 -20.51
C LYS A 14 10.42 -13.39 -21.06
N ALA A 15 10.64 -14.72 -21.03
CA ALA A 15 9.64 -15.69 -21.45
C ALA A 15 8.36 -15.63 -20.59
N ARG A 16 8.50 -15.51 -19.26
CA ARG A 16 7.38 -15.36 -18.34
C ARG A 16 6.59 -14.07 -18.56
N ILE A 17 7.29 -12.95 -18.77
CA ILE A 17 6.67 -11.65 -19.08
C ILE A 17 5.87 -11.74 -20.39
N ASN A 18 6.42 -12.36 -21.43
CA ASN A 18 5.70 -12.51 -22.70
C ASN A 18 4.41 -13.33 -22.54
N SER A 19 4.45 -14.42 -21.76
CA SER A 19 3.27 -15.23 -21.46
C SER A 19 2.23 -14.45 -20.65
N ALA A 20 2.65 -13.76 -19.58
CA ALA A 20 1.77 -12.97 -18.73
C ALA A 20 1.13 -11.79 -19.49
N ALA A 21 1.92 -11.07 -20.30
CA ALA A 21 1.43 -9.99 -21.13
C ALA A 21 0.38 -10.48 -22.14
N LYS A 22 0.64 -11.63 -22.80
CA LYS A 22 -0.33 -12.25 -23.72
C LYS A 22 -1.62 -12.64 -23.00
N ALA A 23 -1.54 -13.27 -21.83
CA ALA A 23 -2.71 -13.62 -21.03
C ALA A 23 -3.52 -12.39 -20.58
N ALA A 24 -2.85 -11.27 -20.32
CA ALA A 24 -3.47 -9.99 -19.98
C ALA A 24 -3.95 -9.19 -21.20
N GLY A 25 -3.73 -9.66 -22.44
CA GLY A 25 -4.07 -8.93 -23.67
C GLY A 25 -3.22 -7.68 -23.93
N LYS A 26 -1.99 -7.64 -23.41
CA LYS A 26 -1.08 -6.49 -23.46
C LYS A 26 0.20 -6.80 -24.24
N THR A 27 0.87 -5.77 -24.73
CA THR A 27 2.24 -5.92 -25.22
C THR A 27 3.19 -6.14 -24.04
N PRO A 28 4.33 -6.85 -24.22
CA PRO A 28 5.32 -7.01 -23.15
C PRO A 28 5.81 -5.68 -22.57
N HIS A 29 5.96 -4.65 -23.43
CA HIS A 29 6.37 -3.33 -22.98
C HIS A 29 5.32 -2.67 -22.07
N ALA A 30 4.05 -2.63 -22.49
CA ALA A 30 2.97 -2.06 -21.67
C ALA A 30 2.84 -2.79 -20.33
N PHE A 31 2.90 -4.13 -20.36
CA PHE A 31 2.88 -4.95 -19.15
C PHE A 31 4.03 -4.63 -18.19
N MET A 32 5.26 -4.45 -18.70
CA MET A 32 6.41 -4.08 -17.87
C MET A 32 6.26 -2.69 -17.25
N ILE A 33 5.78 -1.70 -18.01
CA ILE A 33 5.57 -0.35 -17.49
C ILE A 33 4.56 -0.37 -16.34
N GLU A 34 3.41 -1.02 -16.54
CA GLU A 34 2.40 -1.16 -15.48
C GLU A 34 2.95 -1.89 -14.25
N ALA A 35 3.67 -3.00 -14.45
CA ALA A 35 4.26 -3.74 -13.34
C ALA A 35 5.25 -2.89 -12.54
N LEU A 36 6.07 -2.08 -13.22
CA LEU A 36 7.01 -1.16 -12.57
C LEU A 36 6.26 -0.04 -11.84
N THR A 37 5.24 0.56 -12.46
CA THR A 37 4.39 1.58 -11.83
C THR A 37 3.75 1.04 -10.55
N GLU A 38 3.10 -0.11 -10.62
CA GLU A 38 2.47 -0.73 -9.45
C GLU A 38 3.48 -1.04 -8.35
N GLN A 39 4.67 -1.54 -8.70
CA GLN A 39 5.72 -1.83 -7.72
C GLN A 39 6.23 -0.55 -7.05
N THR A 40 6.51 0.50 -7.82
CA THR A 40 6.95 1.80 -7.29
C THR A 40 5.91 2.38 -6.34
N GLU A 41 4.65 2.41 -6.73
CA GLU A 41 3.58 2.92 -5.85
C GLU A 41 3.41 2.08 -4.58
N ARG A 42 3.55 0.74 -4.68
CA ARG A 42 3.49 -0.14 -3.50
C ARG A 42 4.62 0.15 -2.52
N ASP A 43 5.84 0.35 -3.02
CA ASP A 43 7.00 0.66 -2.18
C ASP A 43 6.87 2.05 -1.53
N GLU A 44 6.37 3.04 -2.26
CA GLU A 44 6.06 4.37 -1.72
C GLU A 44 5.01 4.30 -0.61
N ARG A 45 3.86 3.67 -0.87
CA ARG A 45 2.80 3.49 0.13
C ARG A 45 3.31 2.73 1.36
N ARG A 46 4.18 1.73 1.18
CA ARG A 46 4.78 0.99 2.29
C ARG A 46 5.69 1.88 3.13
N ARG A 47 6.54 2.69 2.50
CA ARG A 47 7.41 3.63 3.21
C ARG A 47 6.60 4.65 4.00
N ASP A 48 5.56 5.20 3.40
CA ASP A 48 4.69 6.19 4.04
C ASP A 48 3.93 5.59 5.24
N PHE A 49 3.43 4.36 5.08
CA PHE A 49 2.79 3.62 6.18
C PHE A 49 3.75 3.39 7.36
N LEU A 50 4.99 2.98 7.10
CA LEU A 50 5.99 2.77 8.15
C LEU A 50 6.35 4.09 8.85
N ASN A 51 6.55 5.16 8.08
CA ASN A 51 6.84 6.49 8.65
C ASN A 51 5.68 6.98 9.53
N ALA A 52 4.43 6.80 9.09
CA ALA A 52 3.26 7.14 9.89
C ALA A 52 3.16 6.32 11.18
N ALA A 53 3.47 5.02 11.12
CA ALA A 53 3.48 4.15 12.29
C ALA A 53 4.54 4.58 13.32
N LEU A 54 5.77 4.87 12.87
CA LEU A 54 6.85 5.36 13.74
C LEU A 54 6.51 6.72 14.37
N ALA A 55 5.89 7.62 13.61
CA ALA A 55 5.42 8.90 14.13
C ALA A 55 4.36 8.72 15.23
N ALA A 56 3.37 7.84 14.99
CA ALA A 56 2.32 7.54 15.96
C ALA A 56 2.87 6.85 17.23
N GLU A 57 3.85 5.97 17.09
CA GLU A 57 4.55 5.34 18.22
C GLU A 57 5.25 6.39 19.07
N LYS A 58 5.99 7.32 18.44
CA LYS A 58 6.66 8.42 19.14
C LYS A 58 5.66 9.33 19.86
N GLU A 59 4.58 9.74 19.19
CA GLU A 59 3.52 10.56 19.79
C GLU A 59 2.87 9.86 20.99
N THR A 60 2.61 8.56 20.89
CA THR A 60 2.04 7.77 21.97
C THR A 60 3.01 7.70 23.16
N ALA A 61 4.30 7.49 22.89
CA ALA A 61 5.34 7.44 23.93
C ALA A 61 5.49 8.78 24.67
N GLU A 62 5.34 9.91 23.97
CA GLU A 62 5.44 11.26 24.54
C GLU A 62 4.17 11.69 25.29
N THR A 63 2.99 11.38 24.77
CA THR A 63 1.71 11.92 25.27
C THR A 63 0.92 10.96 26.15
N GLY A 64 1.14 9.64 25.99
CA GLY A 64 0.31 8.58 26.55
C GLY A 64 -1.09 8.50 25.92
N ILE A 65 -1.39 9.26 24.87
CA ILE A 65 -2.70 9.27 24.22
C ILE A 65 -2.82 8.05 23.30
N THR A 66 -3.90 7.29 23.46
CA THR A 66 -4.22 6.08 22.69
C THR A 66 -5.72 6.00 22.43
N TYR A 67 -6.15 4.94 21.75
CA TYR A 67 -7.56 4.58 21.61
C TYR A 67 -7.77 3.17 22.15
N ASP A 68 -8.97 2.89 22.69
CA ASP A 68 -9.34 1.52 23.05
C ASP A 68 -9.48 0.67 21.77
N ALA A 69 -8.80 -0.47 21.75
CA ALA A 69 -8.77 -1.33 20.57
C ALA A 69 -10.15 -1.91 20.20
N ASN A 70 -10.99 -2.23 21.19
CA ASN A 70 -12.32 -2.78 20.94
C ASN A 70 -13.24 -1.70 20.35
N GLU A 71 -13.16 -0.46 20.87
CA GLU A 71 -13.91 0.67 20.29
C GLU A 71 -13.50 0.96 18.85
N VAL A 72 -12.19 0.93 18.56
CA VAL A 72 -11.67 1.13 17.19
C VAL A 72 -12.16 0.02 16.26
N HIS A 73 -12.04 -1.24 16.65
CA HIS A 73 -12.52 -2.35 15.82
C HIS A 73 -14.03 -2.28 15.58
N ALA A 74 -14.83 -2.00 16.62
CA ALA A 74 -16.28 -1.85 16.48
C ALA A 74 -16.65 -0.70 15.53
N TYR A 75 -15.96 0.44 15.65
CA TYR A 75 -16.12 1.58 14.73
C TYR A 75 -15.80 1.20 13.29
N LEU A 76 -14.67 0.53 13.03
CA LEU A 76 -14.27 0.11 11.69
C LEU A 76 -15.25 -0.89 11.06
N HIS A 77 -15.69 -1.90 11.81
CA HIS A 77 -16.69 -2.86 11.33
C HIS A 77 -18.03 -2.19 10.97
N ALA A 78 -18.50 -1.26 11.80
CA ALA A 78 -19.73 -0.52 11.53
C ALA A 78 -19.58 0.38 10.28
N LYS A 79 -18.43 1.05 10.11
CA LYS A 79 -18.09 1.85 8.92
C LYS A 79 -18.10 1.02 7.64
N ILE A 80 -17.47 -0.15 7.63
CA ILE A 80 -17.42 -1.06 6.47
C ILE A 80 -18.81 -1.59 6.13
N SER A 81 -19.68 -1.74 7.14
CA SER A 81 -21.08 -2.14 6.96
C SER A 81 -22.00 -0.99 6.49
N GLY A 82 -21.44 0.16 6.09
CA GLY A 82 -22.19 1.33 5.61
C GLY A 82 -22.93 2.12 6.69
N LYS A 83 -22.70 1.83 7.97
CA LYS A 83 -23.29 2.61 9.08
C LYS A 83 -22.48 3.89 9.31
N SER A 84 -23.06 4.83 10.07
CA SER A 84 -22.38 6.05 10.53
C SER A 84 -22.12 6.02 12.04
N PRO A 85 -21.18 5.19 12.54
CA PRO A 85 -20.85 5.15 13.95
C PRO A 85 -20.12 6.42 14.40
N GLN A 86 -20.23 6.76 15.69
CA GLN A 86 -19.41 7.81 16.30
C GLN A 86 -17.94 7.36 16.35
N ARG A 87 -17.00 8.30 16.14
CA ARG A 87 -15.57 8.00 16.26
C ARG A 87 -15.20 7.63 17.71
N PRO A 88 -14.32 6.63 17.91
CA PRO A 88 -13.77 6.29 19.23
C PRO A 88 -13.14 7.50 19.91
N LYS A 89 -13.20 7.55 21.23
CA LYS A 89 -12.59 8.65 21.99
C LYS A 89 -11.13 8.34 22.28
N GLN A 90 -10.30 9.39 22.26
CA GLN A 90 -8.94 9.29 22.76
C GLN A 90 -8.97 9.06 24.27
N ILE A 91 -8.14 8.13 24.73
CA ILE A 91 -7.91 7.81 26.14
C ILE A 91 -6.44 8.06 26.48
N LYS A 92 -6.16 8.45 27.71
CA LYS A 92 -4.78 8.60 28.20
C LYS A 92 -4.43 7.37 29.04
N ARG A 93 -3.35 6.69 28.68
CA ARG A 93 -2.81 5.55 29.44
C ARG A 93 -2.11 6.00 30.72
#